data_AF-A0AAD5PGL1-F1
#
_entry.id   AF-A0AAD5PGL1-F1
#
_cell.length_a   1.000
_cell.length_b   1.000
_cell.length_c   1.000
_cell.angle_alpha   90.00
_cell.angle_beta   90.00
_cell.angle_gamma   90.00
#
_symmetry.space_group_name_H-M   'P 1'
#
loop_
_entity.id
_entity.type
_entity.pdbx_description
1 polymer ?
#
loop_
_entity_poly.entity_id
_entity_poly.type
_entity_poly.pdbx_seq_one_letter_code
_entity_poly.pdbx_strand_id
1 'polypeptide(L)'
;MTLSTTLTSYSFFIVAVPVLVQWNYFRQIVLYAMSMGLGLSEIPADFTTISLGLIGFYTYVVAGFIADVSETFNDKYRRVFSGMAQGVDTLKQLFPGYAVSAYLLKTNTNLYYTQSKAFLFLQSILLVSVPFSSRYPALQKTHSIAYRCALAWTLVYSLFPRETMHLLWLISQVIQQQFSFNPRMYSDEYVV
;
A
#
# COMPACT_ATOMS: atom_id res chain seq x y z
N MET A 1 11.96 -4.64 20.46
CA MET A 1 12.44 -4.61 19.05
C MET A 1 13.76 -3.84 19.04
N THR A 2 14.88 -4.49 18.71
CA THR A 2 16.22 -3.88 18.76
C THR A 2 16.44 -2.92 17.58
N LEU A 3 17.39 -1.98 17.69
CA LEU A 3 17.75 -1.03 16.62
C LEU A 3 17.98 -1.77 15.28
N SER A 4 18.72 -2.89 15.34
CA SER A 4 19.00 -3.76 14.20
C SER A 4 17.73 -4.24 13.49
N THR A 5 16.75 -4.79 14.22
CA THR A 5 15.48 -5.25 13.63
C THR A 5 14.64 -4.14 12.98
N THR A 6 14.77 -2.90 13.47
CA THR A 6 14.07 -1.76 12.86
C THR A 6 14.74 -1.40 11.54
N LEU A 7 16.07 -1.36 11.53
CA LEU A 7 16.88 -1.00 10.37
C LEU A 7 16.76 -2.03 9.25
N THR A 8 16.79 -3.33 9.57
CA THR A 8 16.52 -4.40 8.60
C THR A 8 15.11 -4.33 8.01
N SER A 9 14.10 -3.97 8.81
CA SER A 9 12.74 -3.77 8.29
C SER A 9 12.67 -2.63 7.29
N TYR A 10 13.31 -1.49 7.57
CA TYR A 10 13.39 -0.39 6.62
C TYR A 10 14.11 -0.79 5.33
N SER A 11 15.26 -1.46 5.44
CA SER A 11 16.01 -1.95 4.28
C SER A 11 15.21 -2.95 3.44
N PHE A 12 14.39 -3.77 4.09
CA PHE A 12 13.49 -4.69 3.37
C PHE A 12 12.39 -3.93 2.63
N PHE A 13 11.62 -3.07 3.31
CA PHE A 13 10.48 -2.39 2.69
C PHE A 13 10.87 -1.33 1.66
N ILE A 14 12.04 -0.71 1.80
CA ILE A 14 12.53 0.24 0.79
C ILE A 14 12.82 -0.45 -0.55
N VAL A 15 13.11 -1.76 -0.55
CA VAL A 15 13.29 -2.57 -1.77
C VAL A 15 12.00 -3.30 -2.15
N ALA A 16 11.23 -3.82 -1.18
CA ALA A 16 10.03 -4.60 -1.47
C ALA A 16 8.92 -3.76 -2.12
N VAL A 17 8.71 -2.52 -1.66
CA VAL A 17 7.71 -1.59 -2.22
C VAL A 17 7.88 -1.36 -3.73
N PRO A 18 9.06 -0.92 -4.23
CA PRO A 18 9.25 -0.67 -5.65
C PRO A 18 9.09 -1.95 -6.49
N VAL A 19 9.51 -3.10 -5.96
CA VAL A 19 9.37 -4.41 -6.62
C VAL A 19 7.91 -4.81 -6.75
N LEU A 20 7.12 -4.68 -5.68
CA LEU A 20 5.68 -4.97 -5.71
C LEU A 20 4.95 -4.08 -6.71
N VAL A 21 5.29 -2.79 -6.77
CA VAL A 21 4.68 -1.84 -7.70
C VAL A 21 5.04 -2.12 -9.16
N GLN A 22 6.25 -2.63 -9.44
CA GLN A 22 6.66 -3.04 -10.78
C GLN A 22 6.15 -4.43 -11.18
N TRP A 23 5.74 -5.25 -10.22
CA TRP A 23 5.33 -6.61 -10.50
C TRP A 23 4.10 -6.62 -11.42
N ASN A 24 4.28 -7.19 -12.62
CA ASN A 24 3.22 -7.23 -13.64
C ASN A 24 1.94 -7.88 -13.13
N TYR A 25 2.04 -8.95 -12.33
CA TYR A 25 0.89 -9.62 -11.74
C TYR A 25 0.10 -8.69 -10.81
N PHE A 26 0.78 -7.90 -9.99
CA PHE A 26 0.14 -6.91 -9.12
C PHE A 26 -0.57 -5.82 -9.93
N ARG A 27 0.07 -5.31 -10.99
CA ARG A 27 -0.49 -4.23 -11.83
C ARG A 27 -1.61 -4.66 -12.78
N GLN A 28 -1.49 -5.83 -13.39
CA GLN A 28 -2.40 -6.25 -14.46
C GLN A 28 -3.50 -7.18 -13.98
N ILE A 29 -3.31 -7.91 -12.88
CA ILE A 29 -4.32 -8.85 -12.38
C ILE A 29 -5.02 -8.25 -11.17
N VAL A 30 -4.29 -7.90 -10.12
CA VAL A 30 -4.90 -7.43 -8.87
C VAL A 30 -5.59 -6.08 -9.06
N LEU A 31 -4.87 -5.11 -9.64
CA LEU A 31 -5.41 -3.77 -9.91
C LEU A 31 -6.55 -3.79 -10.93
N TYR A 32 -6.41 -4.56 -12.01
CA TYR A 32 -7.45 -4.65 -13.04
C TYR A 32 -8.71 -5.36 -12.52
N ALA A 33 -8.56 -6.50 -11.84
CA ALA A 33 -9.69 -7.25 -11.28
C ALA A 33 -10.43 -6.42 -10.23
N MET A 34 -9.72 -5.66 -9.39
CA MET A 34 -10.33 -4.70 -8.47
C MET A 34 -11.09 -3.60 -9.20
N SER A 35 -10.50 -3.01 -10.25
CA SER A 35 -11.16 -1.94 -11.00
C SER A 35 -12.44 -2.39 -11.69
N MET A 36 -12.44 -3.60 -12.25
CA MET A 36 -13.61 -4.21 -12.91
C MET A 36 -14.64 -4.68 -11.90
N GLY A 37 -14.21 -5.34 -10.81
CA GLY A 37 -15.10 -5.85 -9.77
C GLY A 37 -15.81 -4.76 -8.96
N LEU A 38 -15.21 -3.58 -8.86
CA LEU A 38 -15.79 -2.41 -8.19
C LEU A 38 -16.56 -1.48 -9.15
N GLY A 39 -16.67 -1.81 -10.45
CA GLY A 39 -17.37 -0.99 -11.43
C GLY A 39 -16.77 0.42 -11.63
N LEU A 40 -15.50 0.62 -11.27
CA LEU A 40 -14.86 1.94 -11.25
C LEU A 40 -14.63 2.52 -12.65
N SER A 41 -14.77 1.69 -13.70
CA SER A 41 -14.63 2.10 -15.10
C SER A 41 -15.77 3.01 -15.60
N GLU A 42 -16.93 2.99 -14.93
CA GLU A 42 -18.11 3.75 -15.34
C GLU A 42 -18.23 5.11 -14.65
N ILE A 43 -17.37 5.38 -13.66
CA ILE A 43 -17.41 6.61 -12.86
C ILE A 43 -16.56 7.67 -13.57
N PRO A 44 -17.09 8.90 -13.79
CA PRO A 44 -16.36 9.98 -14.47
C PRO A 44 -15.20 10.57 -13.63
N ALA A 45 -15.01 10.10 -12.40
CA ALA A 45 -13.96 10.56 -11.50
C ALA A 45 -12.66 9.76 -11.70
N ASP A 46 -11.52 10.43 -11.62
CA ASP A 46 -10.22 9.79 -11.67
C ASP A 46 -9.97 8.90 -10.43
N PHE A 47 -9.20 7.83 -10.62
CA PHE A 47 -8.89 6.84 -9.59
C PHE A 47 -8.36 7.46 -8.29
N THR A 48 -7.56 8.52 -8.40
CA THR A 48 -7.01 9.23 -7.23
C THR A 48 -8.09 9.95 -6.43
N THR A 49 -9.04 10.62 -7.10
CA THR A 49 -10.18 11.26 -6.41
C THR A 49 -11.08 10.23 -5.75
N ILE A 50 -11.34 9.11 -6.43
CA ILE A 50 -12.12 8.01 -5.87
C ILE A 50 -11.42 7.43 -4.64
N SER A 51 -10.11 7.18 -4.70
CA SER A 51 -9.37 6.63 -3.55
C SER A 51 -9.33 7.62 -2.39
N LEU A 52 -9.10 8.91 -2.63
CA LEU A 52 -9.18 9.95 -1.60
C LEU A 52 -10.55 9.97 -0.92
N GLY A 53 -11.63 9.94 -1.70
CA GLY A 53 -12.99 9.92 -1.18
C GLY A 53 -13.30 8.68 -0.35
N LEU A 54 -13.01 7.48 -0.88
CA LEU A 54 -13.26 6.22 -0.19
C LEU A 54 -12.43 6.08 1.09
N ILE A 55 -11.14 6.40 1.03
CA ILE A 55 -10.24 6.29 2.17
C ILE A 55 -10.52 7.37 3.21
N GLY A 56 -10.89 8.58 2.78
CA GLY A 56 -11.37 9.63 3.69
C GLY A 56 -12.65 9.21 4.41
N PHE A 57 -13.64 8.71 3.67
CA PHE A 57 -14.88 8.18 4.25
C PHE A 57 -14.60 7.03 5.23
N TYR A 58 -13.73 6.09 4.86
CA TYR A 58 -13.32 5.01 5.75
C TYR A 58 -12.67 5.54 7.04
N THR A 59 -11.71 6.47 6.91
CA THR A 59 -10.90 6.97 8.03
C THR A 59 -11.71 7.77 9.04
N TYR A 60 -12.63 8.62 8.56
CA TYR A 60 -13.35 9.54 9.44
C TYR A 60 -14.76 9.05 9.81
N VAL A 61 -15.45 8.35 8.90
CA VAL A 61 -16.85 7.92 9.13
C VAL A 61 -16.88 6.47 9.63
N VAL A 62 -16.38 5.53 8.83
CA VAL A 62 -16.51 4.09 9.15
C VAL A 62 -15.69 3.72 10.38
N ALA A 63 -14.41 4.11 10.40
CA ALA A 63 -13.52 3.81 11.51
C ALA A 63 -13.93 4.54 12.79
N GLY A 64 -14.42 5.79 12.67
CA GLY A 64 -14.98 6.55 13.78
C GLY A 64 -16.22 5.88 14.37
N PHE A 65 -17.17 5.51 13.51
CA PHE A 65 -18.37 4.78 13.93
C PHE A 65 -18.05 3.46 14.62
N ILE A 66 -17.08 2.68 14.10
CA ILE A 66 -16.66 1.44 14.74
C ILE A 66 -16.07 1.71 16.13
N ALA A 67 -15.27 2.77 16.29
CA ALA A 67 -14.73 3.15 17.58
C ALA A 67 -15.85 3.55 18.57
N ASP A 68 -16.79 4.40 18.16
CA ASP A 68 -17.90 4.86 19.00
C ASP A 68 -18.81 3.70 19.43
N VAL A 69 -19.19 2.84 18.49
CA VAL A 69 -19.95 1.62 18.76
C VAL A 69 -19.19 0.72 19.72
N SER A 70 -17.87 0.63 19.58
CA SER A 70 -17.07 -0.23 20.44
C SER A 70 -17.00 0.22 21.89
N GLU A 71 -17.14 1.51 22.17
CA GLU A 71 -17.19 2.05 23.53
C GLU A 71 -18.50 1.70 24.24
N THR A 72 -19.58 1.45 23.49
CA THR A 72 -20.88 1.05 24.06
C THR A 72 -20.96 -0.42 24.48
N PHE A 73 -19.98 -1.26 24.10
CA PHE A 73 -19.97 -2.68 24.45
C PHE A 73 -19.37 -2.96 25.84
N ASN A 74 -19.83 -4.05 26.47
CA ASN A 74 -19.39 -4.55 27.78
C ASN A 74 -17.85 -4.64 27.93
N ASP A 75 -17.35 -4.52 29.16
CA ASP A 75 -15.91 -4.44 29.51
C ASP A 75 -15.01 -5.54 28.92
N LYS A 76 -15.58 -6.72 28.62
CA LYS A 76 -14.85 -7.83 27.97
C LYS A 76 -14.48 -7.53 26.52
N TYR A 77 -15.35 -6.83 25.79
CA TYR A 77 -15.13 -6.43 24.40
C TYR A 77 -14.35 -5.12 24.32
N ARG A 78 -14.51 -4.24 25.31
CA ARG A 78 -13.79 -2.97 25.43
C ARG A 78 -12.28 -3.11 25.31
N ARG A 79 -11.66 -4.16 25.87
CA ARG A 79 -10.22 -4.43 25.70
C ARG A 79 -9.83 -4.76 24.26
N VAL A 80 -10.62 -5.57 23.56
CA VAL A 80 -10.35 -5.93 22.16
C VAL A 80 -10.48 -4.70 21.26
N PHE A 81 -11.48 -3.87 21.53
CA PHE A 81 -11.75 -2.68 20.75
C PHE A 81 -10.90 -1.47 21.11
N SER A 82 -10.34 -1.40 22.33
CA SER A 82 -9.40 -0.34 22.71
C SER A 82 -8.17 -0.27 21.80
N GLY A 83 -7.65 -1.43 21.35
CA GLY A 83 -6.58 -1.49 20.36
C GLY A 83 -7.03 -1.00 18.99
N MET A 84 -8.30 -1.22 18.62
CA MET A 84 -8.86 -0.73 17.37
C MET A 84 -9.02 0.80 17.40
N ALA A 85 -9.52 1.37 18.51
CA ALA A 85 -9.62 2.82 18.71
C ALA A 85 -8.25 3.52 18.58
N GLN A 86 -7.21 3.00 19.23
CA GLN A 86 -5.83 3.49 19.06
C GLN A 86 -5.35 3.38 17.59
N GLY A 87 -5.76 2.31 16.91
CA GLY A 87 -5.52 2.12 15.48
C GLY A 87 -6.21 3.17 14.61
N VAL A 88 -7.43 3.58 14.97
CA VAL A 88 -8.18 4.65 14.29
C VAL A 88 -7.52 6.02 14.51
N ASP A 89 -7.01 6.30 15.71
CA ASP A 89 -6.27 7.54 15.96
C ASP A 89 -4.97 7.59 15.14
N THR A 90 -4.26 6.46 15.07
CA THR A 90 -3.07 6.32 14.22
C THR A 90 -3.44 6.52 12.74
N LEU A 91 -4.56 5.96 12.29
CA LEU A 91 -5.07 6.11 10.94
C LEU A 91 -5.33 7.58 10.59
N LYS A 92 -6.01 8.32 11.48
CA LYS A 92 -6.28 9.76 11.32
C LYS A 92 -5.00 10.59 11.27
N GLN A 93 -3.96 10.21 12.01
CA GLN A 93 -2.66 10.89 11.97
C GLN A 93 -1.90 10.64 10.66
N LEU A 94 -2.05 9.46 10.05
CA LEU A 94 -1.37 9.09 8.81
C LEU A 94 -2.10 9.58 7.56
N PHE A 95 -3.41 9.79 7.63
CA PHE A 95 -4.24 10.20 6.50
C PHE A 95 -3.78 11.50 5.79
N PRO A 96 -3.36 12.58 6.48
CA PRO A 96 -2.86 13.78 5.81
C PRO A 96 -1.67 13.49 4.88
N GLY A 97 -0.76 12.61 5.29
CA GLY A 97 0.38 12.19 4.47
C GLY A 97 -0.05 11.45 3.20
N TYR A 98 -1.03 10.54 3.34
CA TYR A 98 -1.67 9.88 2.20
C TYR A 98 -2.28 10.92 1.25
N ALA A 99 -3.09 11.84 1.78
CA ALA A 99 -3.81 12.82 0.99
C ALA A 99 -2.88 13.73 0.18
N VAL A 100 -1.81 14.24 0.82
CA VAL A 100 -0.79 15.05 0.16
C VAL A 100 -0.08 14.24 -0.94
N SER A 101 0.32 12.99 -0.64
CA SER A 101 1.02 12.16 -1.63
C SER A 101 0.14 11.80 -2.83
N ALA A 102 -1.15 11.53 -2.59
CA ALA A 102 -2.13 11.26 -3.63
C ALA A 102 -2.37 12.48 -4.52
N TYR A 103 -2.50 13.66 -3.91
CA TYR A 103 -2.66 14.91 -4.65
C TYR A 103 -1.42 15.22 -5.50
N LEU A 104 -0.21 15.13 -4.94
CA LEU A 104 1.04 15.33 -5.69
C LEU A 104 1.17 14.34 -6.85
N LEU A 105 0.78 13.10 -6.65
CA LEU A 105 0.81 12.09 -7.68
C LEU A 105 -0.21 12.39 -8.79
N LYS A 106 -1.38 12.94 -8.46
CA LYS A 106 -2.35 13.44 -9.44
C LYS A 106 -1.82 14.63 -10.24
N THR A 107 -1.16 15.59 -9.60
CA THR A 107 -0.71 16.82 -10.26
C THR A 107 0.53 16.61 -11.11
N ASN A 108 1.45 15.75 -10.68
CA ASN A 108 2.79 15.67 -11.27
C ASN A 108 3.01 14.42 -12.14
N THR A 109 2.07 13.47 -12.15
CA THR A 109 2.20 12.25 -12.96
C THR A 109 1.05 12.14 -13.95
N ASN A 110 1.30 11.51 -15.09
CA ASN A 110 0.24 11.27 -16.05
C ASN A 110 -0.77 10.28 -15.47
N LEU A 111 -2.06 10.65 -15.47
CA LEU A 111 -3.17 9.89 -14.89
C LEU A 111 -3.30 8.46 -15.45
N TYR A 112 -2.75 8.21 -16.64
CA TYR A 112 -2.79 6.93 -17.32
C TYR A 112 -1.68 5.95 -16.91
N TYR A 113 -0.66 6.39 -16.15
CA TYR A 113 0.39 5.47 -15.71
C TYR A 113 -0.14 4.47 -14.68
N THR A 114 -0.01 3.18 -15.01
CA THR A 114 -0.39 2.06 -14.14
C THR A 114 0.39 2.05 -12.82
N GLN A 115 1.59 2.62 -12.81
CA GLN A 115 2.44 2.74 -11.62
C GLN A 115 1.88 3.74 -10.61
N SER A 116 1.35 4.87 -11.07
CA SER A 116 0.65 5.86 -10.24
C SER A 116 -0.51 5.20 -9.47
N LYS A 117 -1.30 4.39 -10.16
CA LYS A 117 -2.41 3.62 -9.55
C LYS A 117 -1.91 2.55 -8.59
N ALA A 118 -0.81 1.88 -8.89
CA ALA A 118 -0.22 0.85 -8.03
C ALA A 118 0.33 1.41 -6.72
N PHE A 119 1.03 2.56 -6.74
CA PHE A 119 1.46 3.25 -5.53
C PHE A 119 0.28 3.65 -4.66
N LEU A 120 -0.73 4.29 -5.25
CA LEU A 120 -1.96 4.67 -4.54
C LEU A 120 -2.68 3.47 -3.93
N PHE A 121 -2.81 2.38 -4.68
CA PHE A 121 -3.47 1.17 -4.22
C PHE A 121 -2.72 0.52 -3.06
N LEU A 122 -1.40 0.38 -3.17
CA LEU A 122 -0.55 -0.17 -2.10
C LEU A 122 -0.68 0.67 -0.83
N GLN A 123 -0.57 2.00 -0.94
CA GLN A 123 -0.76 2.89 0.20
C GLN A 123 -2.16 2.77 0.81
N SER A 124 -3.19 2.64 -0.01
CA SER A 124 -4.57 2.52 0.44
C SER A 124 -4.78 1.24 1.25
N ILE A 125 -4.25 0.10 0.76
CA ILE A 125 -4.29 -1.17 1.50
C ILE A 125 -3.55 -1.04 2.83
N LEU A 126 -2.33 -0.49 2.81
CA LEU A 126 -1.54 -0.32 4.03
C LEU A 126 -2.26 0.61 5.03
N LEU A 127 -2.89 1.68 4.57
CA LEU A 127 -3.62 2.59 5.45
C LEU A 127 -4.86 1.90 6.06
N VAL A 128 -5.69 1.24 5.26
CA VAL A 128 -6.91 0.52 5.74
C VAL A 128 -6.57 -0.61 6.72
N SER A 129 -5.40 -1.22 6.60
CA SER A 129 -4.98 -2.31 7.48
C SER A 129 -4.39 -1.85 8.82
N VAL A 130 -4.13 -0.55 9.01
CA VAL A 130 -3.61 0.03 10.28
C VAL A 130 -4.44 -0.37 11.51
N PRO A 131 -5.77 -0.15 11.56
CA PRO A 131 -6.59 -0.48 12.74
C PRO A 131 -6.66 -1.97 13.08
N PHE A 132 -6.32 -2.85 12.14
CA PHE A 132 -6.21 -4.29 12.40
C PHE A 132 -4.84 -4.66 12.96
N SER A 133 -3.80 -3.96 12.53
CA SER A 133 -2.43 -4.17 12.98
C SER A 133 -2.16 -3.70 14.42
N SER A 134 -2.93 -2.73 14.91
CA SER A 134 -2.78 -2.14 16.25
C SER A 134 -3.03 -3.12 17.40
N ARG A 135 -3.64 -4.27 17.12
CA ARG A 135 -3.79 -5.37 18.10
C ARG A 135 -2.46 -6.02 18.47
N TYR A 136 -1.45 -5.94 17.60
CA TYR A 136 -0.16 -6.60 17.78
C TYR A 136 0.96 -5.56 17.66
N PRO A 137 1.64 -5.17 18.75
CA PRO A 137 2.64 -4.08 18.73
C PRO A 137 3.78 -4.29 17.73
N ALA A 138 4.23 -5.54 17.55
CA ALA A 138 5.26 -5.88 16.57
C ALA A 138 4.76 -5.72 15.11
N LEU A 139 3.50 -6.12 14.86
CA LEU A 139 2.87 -5.97 13.56
C LEU A 139 2.65 -4.49 13.26
N GLN A 140 2.09 -3.73 14.20
CA GLN A 140 1.83 -2.29 14.06
C GLN A 140 3.10 -1.51 13.68
N LYS A 141 4.23 -1.79 14.35
CA LYS A 141 5.50 -1.14 14.03
C LYS A 141 6.00 -1.50 12.63
N THR A 142 5.95 -2.78 12.27
CA THR A 142 6.33 -3.26 10.93
C THR A 142 5.45 -2.63 9.84
N HIS A 143 4.15 -2.55 10.11
CA HIS A 143 3.15 -1.95 9.23
C HIS A 143 3.37 -0.45 9.04
N SER A 144 3.67 0.28 10.11
CA SER A 144 4.02 1.70 10.05
C SER A 144 5.29 1.95 9.23
N ILE A 145 6.30 1.08 9.36
CA ILE A 145 7.52 1.14 8.53
C ILE A 145 7.17 0.91 7.06
N ALA A 146 6.40 -0.13 6.75
CA ALA A 146 5.96 -0.43 5.39
C ALA A 146 5.18 0.73 4.76
N TYR A 147 4.25 1.33 5.52
CA TYR A 147 3.48 2.49 5.08
C TYR A 147 4.38 3.71 4.82
N ARG A 148 5.34 4.02 5.72
CA ARG A 148 6.29 5.13 5.53
C ARG A 148 7.16 4.92 4.31
N CYS A 149 7.62 3.69 4.05
CA CYS A 149 8.38 3.37 2.84
C CYS A 149 7.53 3.51 1.57
N ALA A 150 6.26 3.06 1.60
CA ALA A 150 5.33 3.25 0.50
C ALA A 150 5.06 4.73 0.23
N LEU A 151 4.88 5.52 1.28
CA LEU A 151 4.69 6.97 1.20
C LEU A 151 5.93 7.67 0.63
N ALA A 152 7.12 7.34 1.13
CA ALA A 152 8.38 7.88 0.64
C ALA A 152 8.56 7.61 -0.86
N TRP A 153 8.37 6.36 -1.30
CA TRP A 153 8.46 6.02 -2.72
C TRP A 153 7.42 6.73 -3.58
N THR A 154 6.21 6.91 -3.05
CA THR A 154 5.15 7.63 -3.77
C THR A 154 5.49 9.11 -3.93
N LEU A 155 6.10 9.73 -2.91
CA LEU A 155 6.61 11.10 -3.00
C LEU A 155 7.79 11.23 -3.97
N VAL A 156 8.74 10.29 -3.92
CA VAL A 156 9.87 10.27 -4.86
C VAL A 156 9.36 10.13 -6.29
N TYR A 157 8.41 9.22 -6.52
CA TYR A 157 7.77 9.03 -7.82
C TYR A 157 6.95 10.26 -8.27
N SER A 158 6.25 10.95 -7.36
CA SER A 158 5.48 12.14 -7.71
C SER A 158 6.35 13.36 -8.00
N LEU A 159 7.56 13.44 -7.44
CA LEU A 159 8.50 14.53 -7.72
C LEU A 159 9.37 14.24 -8.95
N PHE A 160 9.80 13.00 -9.12
CA PHE A 160 10.76 12.56 -10.15
C PHE A 160 10.24 11.32 -10.89
N PRO A 161 9.13 11.42 -11.64
CA PRO A 161 8.46 10.25 -12.20
C PRO A 161 9.32 9.50 -13.22
N ARG A 162 10.12 10.21 -14.02
CA ARG A 162 10.97 9.59 -15.06
C ARG A 162 12.15 8.86 -14.45
N GLU A 163 12.86 9.51 -13.54
CA GLU A 163 14.02 8.97 -12.85
C GLU A 163 13.62 7.76 -12.00
N THR A 164 12.48 7.87 -11.31
CA THR A 164 11.93 6.77 -10.54
C THR A 164 11.54 5.60 -11.44
N MET A 165 10.91 5.84 -12.60
CA MET A 165 10.64 4.78 -13.57
C MET A 165 11.89 4.05 -14.03
N HIS A 166 12.96 4.78 -14.36
CA HIS A 166 14.23 4.18 -14.76
C HIS A 166 14.84 3.33 -13.63
N LEU A 167 14.83 3.84 -12.40
CA LEU A 167 15.34 3.14 -11.24
C LEU A 167 14.54 1.87 -10.95
N LEU A 168 13.21 1.96 -11.00
CA LEU A 168 12.30 0.83 -10.82
C LEU A 168 12.52 -0.26 -11.88
N TRP A 169 12.74 0.15 -13.13
CA TRP A 169 13.06 -0.78 -14.22
C TRP A 169 14.40 -1.48 -13.98
N LEU A 170 15.43 -0.74 -13.55
CA LEU A 170 16.75 -1.30 -13.26
C LEU A 170 16.70 -2.30 -12.09
N ILE A 171 15.99 -1.98 -11.01
CA ILE A 171 15.75 -2.92 -9.90
C ILE A 171 15.07 -4.19 -10.41
N SER A 172 14.05 -4.05 -11.26
CA SER A 172 13.32 -5.18 -11.81
C SER A 172 14.22 -6.08 -12.66
N GLN A 173 15.13 -5.50 -13.44
CA GLN A 173 16.11 -6.26 -14.22
C GLN A 173 17.11 -7.00 -13.35
N VAL A 174 17.66 -6.36 -12.33
CA VAL A 174 18.61 -7.01 -11.41
C VAL A 174 17.96 -8.21 -10.71
N ILE A 175 16.72 -8.04 -10.26
CA ILE A 175 15.95 -9.13 -9.63
C ILE A 175 15.68 -10.23 -10.65
N GLN A 176 15.21 -9.91 -11.85
CA GLN A 176 15.02 -10.91 -12.89
C GLN A 176 16.31 -11.66 -13.19
N GLN A 177 17.46 -10.99 -13.31
CA GLN A 177 18.76 -11.63 -13.53
C GLN A 177 19.19 -12.53 -12.38
N GLN A 178 18.94 -12.13 -11.13
CA GLN A 178 19.25 -12.95 -9.95
C GLN A 178 18.33 -14.17 -9.80
N PHE A 179 17.05 -14.04 -10.18
CA PHE A 179 16.07 -15.13 -10.11
C PHE A 179 16.00 -15.99 -11.38
N SER A 180 16.55 -15.54 -12.52
CA SER A 180 16.68 -16.33 -13.76
C SER A 180 17.89 -17.26 -13.79
N PHE A 181 18.65 -17.34 -12.70
CA PHE A 181 19.57 -18.45 -12.43
C PHE A 181 18.85 -19.72 -11.95
N ASN A 182 17.85 -20.20 -12.71
CA ASN A 182 17.53 -21.62 -12.77
C ASN A 182 16.78 -22.00 -14.06
N PRO A 183 17.46 -22.10 -15.21
CA PRO A 183 16.85 -22.61 -16.45
C PRO A 183 16.68 -24.14 -16.47
N ARG A 184 16.86 -24.87 -15.36
CA ARG A 184 16.79 -26.35 -15.33
C ARG A 184 15.46 -26.95 -14.83
N MET A 185 14.41 -26.16 -14.62
CA MET A 185 13.08 -26.70 -14.24
C MET A 185 12.03 -26.66 -15.37
N TYR A 186 12.40 -26.25 -16.58
CA TYR A 186 11.51 -26.24 -17.76
C TYR A 186 12.22 -26.76 -19.02
N SER A 187 13.05 -27.79 -18.88
CA SER A 187 13.48 -28.61 -20.02
C SER A 187 13.25 -30.07 -19.65
N ASP A 188 12.51 -30.75 -20.52
CA ASP A 188 12.25 -32.19 -20.52
C ASP A 188 11.07 -32.65 -19.67
N GLU A 189 9.85 -32.37 -20.16
CA GLU A 189 8.83 -33.37 -20.44
C GLU A 189 7.67 -32.66 -21.18
N TYR A 190 7.06 -33.32 -22.17
CA TYR A 190 6.10 -32.80 -23.16
C TYR A 190 6.68 -32.28 -24.49
N VAL A 191 7.49 -33.11 -25.15
CA VAL A 191 7.40 -33.30 -26.61
C VAL A 191 7.52 -34.81 -26.89
N VAL A 192 6.55 -35.30 -27.67
CA VAL A 192 6.25 -36.70 -28.12
C VAL A 192 5.40 -37.52 -27.16
#